data_AF-A0A6N9BBN8-F1
#
_entry.id   AF-A0A6N9BBN8-F1
#
_cell.length_a   1.000
_cell.length_b   1.000
_cell.length_c   1.000
_cell.angle_alpha   90.00
_cell.angle_beta   90.00
_cell.angle_gamma   90.00
#
_symmetry.space_group_name_H-M   'P 1'
#
loop_
_entity.id
_entity.type
_entity.pdbx_description
1 polymer ?
#
loop_
_entity_poly.entity_id
_entity_poly.type
_entity_poly.pdbx_seq_one_letter_code
_entity_poly.pdbx_strand_id
1 'polypeptide(L)'
;LFNRIWRASSISGTISSNEYIELFYGLASEIQISNSAETTPNLYFWNTEDARMQSPDLLIAGGMNEGSWPRFPGQDPWLNRNLRSQIGLNLPETRIGLMAHDFQQIVSCKEVILSRSTLGDGDPTTPSRWLSRLKNLLAGLDPEGIAALESMKARGDQWLQLAENSEKPRTRQSPYSRPQPSPPLISRPKKISVTAVRTLITDPYAIYARDILKFKPVYRLKVEPSYLLRGIKLHTIMEQFMAVFDDDQDEVEIDRLMDIAREVLSNTGTLPVVEEVWLSTLEHNAKELLKIEKTLRTKTEPEIMEVLGEHYFENLDFTLTAKCDRIDVEHEPADCWHLFDYKSGAIPSTKQIVLYEKQIPLQAIMAEKGAFDEIVGGTVSRAAYIGIGRKPELREVERWNKSGEDTFMRDWNKFQDLVVLYQNPTTGYISRRYGGVGTQSNDYDHLARYGEWEDTDEPLFQRVGDG
;
A
#
# COMPACT_ATOMS: atom_id res chain seq x y z
N LEU A 1 16.75 32.22 -5.35
CA LEU A 1 15.28 32.34 -5.37
C LEU A 1 14.75 33.28 -4.28
N PHE A 2 14.80 32.87 -3.01
CA PHE A 2 14.17 33.58 -1.89
C PHE A 2 14.62 35.04 -1.74
N ASN A 3 15.89 35.37 -1.96
CA ASN A 3 16.36 36.76 -1.93
C ASN A 3 15.77 37.65 -3.05
N ARG A 4 15.43 37.09 -4.23
CA ARG A 4 14.74 37.84 -5.29
C ARG A 4 13.30 38.14 -4.88
N ILE A 5 12.60 37.14 -4.33
CA ILE A 5 11.24 37.27 -3.80
C ILE A 5 11.19 38.29 -2.66
N TRP A 6 12.12 38.19 -1.71
CA TRP A 6 12.24 39.12 -0.58
C TRP A 6 12.51 40.57 -1.02
N ARG A 7 13.35 40.79 -2.04
CA ARG A 7 13.60 42.15 -2.56
C ARG A 7 12.37 42.74 -3.25
N ALA A 8 11.60 41.91 -3.96
CA ALA A 8 10.40 42.33 -4.67
C ALA A 8 9.16 42.49 -3.75
N SER A 9 9.19 41.96 -2.52
CA SER A 9 8.05 42.03 -1.59
C SER A 9 7.68 43.47 -1.18
N SER A 10 8.63 44.40 -1.30
CA SER A 10 8.42 45.82 -1.04
C SER A 10 7.65 46.56 -2.14
N ILE A 11 7.45 45.93 -3.31
CA ILE A 11 6.87 46.55 -4.51
C ILE A 11 5.46 46.00 -4.81
N SER A 12 5.13 44.79 -4.32
CA SER A 12 3.88 44.11 -4.64
C SER A 12 2.81 44.28 -3.54
N GLY A 13 1.54 44.36 -3.95
CA GLY A 13 0.38 44.33 -3.06
C GLY A 13 0.12 42.95 -2.45
N THR A 14 -1.01 42.80 -1.75
CA THR A 14 -1.45 41.50 -1.22
C THR A 14 -1.74 40.52 -2.37
N ILE A 15 -1.05 39.38 -2.37
CA ILE A 15 -1.27 38.28 -3.30
C ILE A 15 -1.94 37.11 -2.57
N SER A 16 -2.79 36.36 -3.27
CA SER A 16 -3.37 35.13 -2.75
C SER A 16 -2.32 33.99 -2.69
N SER A 17 -2.60 32.95 -1.91
CA SER A 17 -1.73 31.76 -1.84
C SER A 17 -1.52 31.09 -3.20
N ASN A 18 -2.56 31.07 -4.05
CA ASN A 18 -2.46 30.47 -5.39
C ASN A 18 -1.56 31.30 -6.32
N GLU A 19 -1.71 32.62 -6.33
CA GLU A 19 -0.83 33.50 -7.11
C GLU A 19 0.62 33.44 -6.62
N TYR A 20 0.84 33.30 -5.31
CA TYR A 20 2.18 33.09 -4.77
C TYR A 20 2.78 31.76 -5.26
N ILE A 21 2.00 30.69 -5.31
CA ILE A 21 2.44 29.39 -5.85
C ILE A 21 2.86 29.54 -7.31
N GLU A 22 2.04 30.18 -8.14
CA GLU A 22 2.37 30.43 -9.57
C GLU A 22 3.62 31.30 -9.73
N LEU A 23 3.73 32.39 -8.97
CA LEU A 23 4.89 33.27 -8.97
C LEU A 23 6.16 32.51 -8.55
N PHE A 24 6.07 31.73 -7.48
CA PHE A 24 7.20 30.95 -6.97
C PHE A 24 7.68 29.94 -8.00
N TYR A 25 6.75 29.17 -8.60
CA TYR A 25 7.10 28.20 -9.64
C TYR A 25 7.65 28.87 -10.90
N GLY A 26 7.07 29.98 -11.33
CA GLY A 26 7.60 30.76 -12.46
C GLY A 26 9.04 31.21 -12.21
N LEU A 27 9.31 31.84 -11.07
CA LEU A 27 10.66 32.28 -10.71
C LEU A 27 11.63 31.13 -10.46
N ALA A 28 11.17 30.01 -9.91
CA ALA A 28 11.98 28.82 -9.72
C ALA A 28 12.38 28.20 -11.07
N SER A 29 11.46 28.17 -12.05
CA SER A 29 11.70 27.60 -13.38
C SER A 29 12.76 28.35 -14.19
N GLU A 30 12.98 29.64 -13.90
CA GLU A 30 14.03 30.45 -14.50
C GLU A 30 15.43 30.18 -13.92
N ILE A 31 15.53 29.54 -12.76
CA ILE A 31 16.81 29.32 -12.12
C ILE A 31 17.56 28.21 -12.86
N GLN A 32 18.60 28.63 -13.58
CA GLN A 32 19.59 27.72 -14.12
C GLN A 32 20.49 27.25 -12.97
N ILE A 33 20.48 25.95 -12.72
CA ILE A 33 21.41 25.31 -11.79
C ILE A 33 22.64 24.91 -12.61
N SER A 34 23.78 25.55 -12.35
CA SER A 34 25.06 25.10 -12.90
C SER A 34 25.50 23.84 -12.16
N ASN A 35 25.38 22.67 -12.79
CA ASN A 35 26.03 21.47 -12.29
C ASN A 35 27.53 21.58 -12.60
N SER A 36 28.34 21.86 -11.58
CA SER A 36 29.79 21.71 -11.64
C SER A 36 30.19 20.25 -11.48
N ALA A 37 29.58 19.35 -12.27
CA ALA A 37 30.01 17.96 -12.30
C ALA A 37 31.40 17.89 -12.93
N GLU A 38 32.25 16.99 -12.43
CA GLU A 38 33.52 16.65 -13.07
C GLU A 38 33.23 16.24 -14.51
N THR A 39 33.67 17.06 -15.46
CA THR A 39 33.58 16.73 -16.89
C THR A 39 34.46 15.52 -17.14
N THR A 40 33.88 14.39 -17.56
CA THR A 40 34.67 13.29 -18.09
C THR A 40 35.39 13.82 -19.35
N PRO A 41 36.72 13.74 -19.43
CA PRO A 41 37.50 14.48 -20.43
C PRO A 41 37.21 14.09 -21.90
N ASN A 42 36.50 12.98 -22.11
CA ASN A 42 36.29 12.36 -23.42
C ASN A 42 34.82 12.26 -23.85
N LEU A 43 33.86 12.83 -23.09
CA LEU A 43 32.44 12.79 -23.44
C LEU A 43 31.82 14.18 -23.31
N TYR A 44 31.24 14.67 -24.40
CA TYR A 44 30.62 15.99 -24.47
C TYR A 44 29.21 15.87 -25.06
N PHE A 45 28.27 16.61 -24.48
CA PHE A 45 26.92 16.75 -24.99
C PHE A 45 26.75 18.15 -25.57
N TRP A 46 26.50 18.22 -26.88
CA TRP A 46 26.36 19.47 -27.61
C TRP A 46 24.97 19.59 -28.23
N ASN A 47 24.47 20.81 -28.35
CA ASN A 47 23.40 21.09 -29.30
C ASN A 47 23.96 21.09 -30.74
N THR A 48 23.10 21.18 -31.76
CA THR A 48 23.51 21.10 -33.17
C THR A 48 24.41 22.27 -33.60
N GLU A 49 24.19 23.46 -33.01
CA GLU A 49 24.95 24.67 -33.33
C GLU A 49 26.36 24.64 -32.74
N ASP A 50 26.52 24.08 -31.54
CA ASP A 50 27.81 23.86 -30.89
C ASP A 50 28.57 22.73 -31.57
N ALA A 51 27.88 21.63 -31.90
CA ALA A 51 28.49 20.44 -32.51
C ALA A 51 29.20 20.74 -33.83
N ARG A 52 28.66 21.65 -34.65
CA ARG A 52 29.27 22.04 -35.94
C ARG A 52 30.60 22.79 -35.79
N MET A 53 30.90 23.33 -34.60
CA MET A 53 32.14 24.04 -34.31
C MET A 53 33.23 23.10 -33.76
N GLN A 54 32.89 21.83 -33.54
CA GLN A 54 33.77 20.83 -32.95
C GLN A 54 34.29 19.87 -34.01
N SER A 55 35.31 19.09 -33.66
CA SER A 55 35.87 18.05 -34.53
C SER A 55 36.16 16.79 -33.73
N PRO A 56 35.12 16.14 -33.16
CA PRO A 56 35.29 14.91 -32.39
C PRO A 56 35.74 13.77 -33.31
N ASP A 57 36.41 12.76 -32.73
CA ASP A 57 36.73 11.54 -33.47
C ASP A 57 35.47 10.70 -33.75
N LEU A 58 34.51 10.70 -32.81
CA LEU A 58 33.20 10.07 -32.92
C LEU A 58 32.09 11.06 -32.56
N LEU A 59 31.11 11.25 -33.46
CA LEU A 59 29.92 12.06 -33.22
C LEU A 59 28.65 11.18 -33.22
N ILE A 60 27.90 11.21 -32.13
CA ILE A 60 26.61 10.51 -32.03
C ILE A 60 25.47 11.50 -32.23
N ALA A 61 24.83 11.48 -33.40
CA ALA A 61 23.63 12.26 -33.68
C ALA A 61 22.39 11.48 -33.23
N GLY A 62 21.96 11.75 -32.00
CA GLY A 62 20.82 11.11 -31.37
C GLY A 62 19.46 11.71 -31.78
N GLY A 63 18.44 10.86 -31.75
CA GLY A 63 17.06 11.30 -31.89
C GLY A 63 16.66 11.66 -33.32
N MET A 64 17.20 10.97 -34.33
CA MET A 64 16.88 11.14 -35.77
C MET A 64 15.44 10.68 -36.13
N ASN A 65 14.47 11.23 -35.42
CA ASN A 65 13.03 11.06 -35.58
C ASN A 65 12.41 12.35 -36.12
N GLU A 66 11.29 12.20 -36.84
CA GLU A 66 10.52 13.33 -37.35
C GLU A 66 10.03 14.22 -36.19
N GLY A 67 10.13 15.55 -36.34
CA GLY A 67 9.80 16.52 -35.29
C GLY A 67 10.93 16.79 -34.28
N SER A 68 11.96 15.93 -34.22
CA SER A 68 13.24 16.23 -33.56
C SER A 68 14.28 16.71 -34.59
N TRP A 69 14.37 16.00 -35.72
CA TRP A 69 15.26 16.31 -36.84
C TRP A 69 14.49 16.30 -38.16
N PRO A 70 14.11 17.47 -38.73
CA PRO A 70 14.19 18.80 -38.13
C PRO A 70 13.19 18.98 -36.99
N ARG A 71 13.51 19.88 -36.07
CA ARG A 71 12.54 20.36 -35.09
C ARG A 71 11.56 21.29 -35.79
N PHE A 72 10.26 21.00 -35.68
CA PHE A 72 9.26 21.91 -36.20
C PHE A 72 9.31 23.23 -35.42
N PRO A 73 9.33 24.38 -36.10
CA PRO A 73 9.12 25.63 -35.40
C PRO A 73 7.73 25.60 -34.77
N GLY A 74 7.64 25.96 -33.50
CA GLY A 74 6.34 26.18 -32.84
C GLY A 74 5.56 27.30 -33.53
N GLN A 75 4.25 27.38 -33.26
CA GLN A 75 3.46 28.51 -33.70
C GLN A 75 3.91 29.78 -32.97
N ASP A 76 4.11 30.86 -33.71
CA ASP A 76 4.38 32.18 -33.11
C ASP A 76 3.06 32.69 -32.49
N PRO A 77 3.03 32.99 -31.18
CA PRO A 77 1.80 33.39 -30.50
C PRO A 77 1.31 34.78 -30.89
N TRP A 78 2.13 35.58 -31.59
CA TRP A 78 1.82 36.98 -31.93
C TRP A 78 1.65 37.20 -33.43
N LEU A 79 2.52 36.60 -34.24
CA LEU A 79 2.61 36.89 -35.68
C LEU A 79 2.37 35.64 -36.51
N ASN A 80 1.31 35.67 -37.32
CA ASN A 80 1.14 34.64 -38.34
C ASN A 80 2.22 34.77 -39.45
N ARG A 81 2.40 33.68 -40.20
CA ARG A 81 3.42 33.56 -41.26
C ARG A 81 3.38 34.69 -42.29
N ASN A 82 2.18 35.14 -42.66
CA ASN A 82 2.00 36.19 -43.68
C ASN A 82 2.49 37.55 -43.15
N LEU A 83 2.03 37.94 -41.96
CA LEU A 83 2.47 39.18 -41.32
C LEU A 83 3.98 39.22 -41.14
N ARG A 84 4.58 38.10 -40.70
CA ARG A 84 6.04 37.97 -40.52
C ARG A 84 6.82 38.20 -41.82
N SER A 85 6.30 37.71 -42.94
CA SER A 85 6.88 37.93 -44.26
C SER A 85 6.77 39.40 -44.70
N GLN A 86 5.62 40.04 -44.46
CA GLN A 86 5.38 41.43 -44.89
C GLN A 86 6.30 42.42 -44.18
N ILE A 87 6.65 42.15 -42.92
CA ILE A 87 7.55 42.98 -42.12
C ILE A 87 9.04 42.63 -42.31
N GLY A 88 9.36 41.73 -43.25
CA GLY A 88 10.74 41.37 -43.59
C GLY A 88 11.46 40.51 -42.54
N LEU A 89 10.74 39.85 -41.63
CA LEU A 89 11.36 38.92 -40.67
C LEU A 89 11.57 37.53 -41.28
N ASN A 90 12.62 36.84 -40.82
CA ASN A 90 12.88 35.45 -41.22
C ASN A 90 11.70 34.55 -40.90
N LEU A 91 11.32 33.73 -41.87
CA LEU A 91 10.24 32.76 -41.71
C LEU A 91 10.68 31.59 -40.82
N PRO A 92 9.76 30.93 -40.10
CA PRO A 92 10.12 29.81 -39.24
C PRO A 92 10.80 28.65 -39.98
N GLU A 93 10.49 28.47 -41.26
CA GLU A 93 11.11 27.46 -42.14
C GLU A 93 12.59 27.71 -42.39
N THR A 94 13.10 28.94 -42.25
CA THR A 94 14.54 29.25 -42.32
C THR A 94 15.33 28.42 -41.29
N ARG A 95 14.73 28.14 -40.12
CA ARG A 95 15.34 27.27 -39.10
C ARG A 95 15.54 25.83 -39.59
N ILE A 96 14.61 25.31 -40.39
CA ILE A 96 14.73 23.97 -41.00
C ILE A 96 15.92 23.96 -41.97
N GLY A 97 16.10 25.03 -42.74
CA GLY A 97 17.26 25.19 -43.63
C GLY A 97 18.59 25.22 -42.88
N LEU A 98 18.66 25.97 -41.77
CA LEU A 98 19.85 26.03 -40.91
C LEU A 98 20.15 24.66 -40.27
N MET A 99 19.14 23.98 -39.74
CA MET A 99 19.34 22.63 -39.19
C MET A 99 19.74 21.60 -40.26
N ALA A 100 19.29 21.77 -41.51
CA ALA A 100 19.74 20.92 -42.62
C ALA A 100 21.22 21.17 -42.95
N HIS A 101 21.68 22.42 -42.88
CA HIS A 101 23.10 22.75 -42.98
C HIS A 101 23.89 22.14 -41.80
N ASP A 102 23.41 22.27 -40.57
CA ASP A 102 24.06 21.67 -39.40
C ASP A 102 24.15 20.14 -39.53
N PHE A 103 23.08 19.49 -40.02
CA PHE A 103 23.08 18.06 -40.33
C PHE A 103 24.16 17.71 -41.37
N GLN A 104 24.28 18.47 -42.45
CA GLN A 104 25.32 18.25 -43.48
C GLN A 104 26.74 18.35 -42.91
N GLN A 105 26.99 19.31 -42.00
CA GLN A 105 28.27 19.44 -41.31
C GLN A 105 28.53 18.23 -40.41
N ILE A 106 27.53 17.85 -39.61
CA ILE A 106 27.62 16.73 -38.66
C ILE A 106 27.92 15.39 -39.37
N VAL A 107 27.21 15.08 -40.47
CA VAL A 107 27.45 13.82 -41.20
C VAL A 107 28.79 13.77 -41.93
N SER A 108 29.50 14.90 -42.01
CA SER A 108 30.82 15.01 -42.63
C SER A 108 31.97 14.79 -41.63
N CYS A 109 31.69 14.54 -40.34
CA CYS A 109 32.71 14.17 -39.36
C CYS A 109 33.34 12.80 -39.67
N LYS A 110 34.50 12.51 -39.07
CA LYS A 110 35.28 11.29 -39.33
C LYS A 110 34.48 10.01 -39.10
N GLU A 111 33.82 9.91 -37.94
CA GLU A 111 32.94 8.80 -37.59
C GLU A 111 31.64 9.34 -37.01
N VAL A 112 30.51 8.90 -37.55
CA VAL A 112 29.19 9.39 -37.16
C VAL A 112 28.24 8.22 -36.93
N ILE A 113 27.57 8.22 -35.79
CA ILE A 113 26.46 7.32 -35.49
C ILE A 113 25.16 8.10 -35.57
N LEU A 114 24.28 7.71 -36.50
CA LEU A 114 22.92 8.24 -36.61
C LEU A 114 21.97 7.29 -35.87
N SER A 115 21.44 7.73 -34.71
CA SER A 115 20.53 6.90 -33.91
C SER A 115 19.12 7.49 -33.88
N ARG A 116 18.13 6.62 -33.82
CA ARG A 116 16.71 6.98 -33.71
C ARG A 116 16.02 6.02 -32.75
N SER A 117 15.02 6.51 -32.02
CA SER A 117 14.12 5.61 -31.29
C SER A 117 13.05 5.06 -32.23
N THR A 118 12.55 3.84 -31.97
CA THR A 118 11.36 3.29 -32.65
C THR A 118 10.08 3.57 -31.87
N LEU A 119 10.18 3.85 -30.57
CA LEU A 119 9.09 4.16 -29.64
C LEU A 119 9.37 5.45 -28.88
N GLY A 120 8.36 6.29 -28.67
CA GLY A 120 8.45 7.53 -27.89
C GLY A 120 7.12 7.78 -27.20
N ASP A 121 7.15 8.06 -25.89
CA ASP A 121 5.95 8.25 -25.06
C ASP A 121 4.89 7.13 -25.17
N GLY A 122 5.34 5.90 -25.46
CA GLY A 122 4.48 4.72 -25.64
C GLY A 122 4.01 4.46 -27.08
N ASP A 123 4.21 5.41 -27.99
CA ASP A 123 3.76 5.33 -29.39
C ASP A 123 4.91 5.07 -30.38
N PRO A 124 4.66 4.41 -31.54
CA PRO A 124 5.63 4.29 -32.60
C PRO A 124 6.08 5.65 -33.15
N THR A 125 7.38 5.81 -33.40
CA THR A 125 7.94 7.06 -33.93
C THR A 125 8.33 6.96 -35.40
N THR A 126 8.14 8.07 -36.12
CA THR A 126 8.49 8.19 -37.54
C THR A 126 9.97 8.56 -37.70
N PRO A 127 10.74 7.89 -38.59
CA PRO A 127 12.13 8.28 -38.84
C PRO A 127 12.22 9.70 -39.40
N SER A 128 13.30 10.41 -39.07
CA SER A 128 13.61 11.70 -39.67
C SER A 128 13.55 11.63 -41.19
N ARG A 129 12.91 12.64 -41.81
CA ARG A 129 12.92 12.82 -43.26
C ARG A 129 14.33 12.85 -43.87
N TRP A 130 15.34 13.35 -43.14
CA TRP A 130 16.72 13.43 -43.62
C TRP A 130 17.40 12.06 -43.60
N LEU A 131 17.21 11.30 -42.51
CA LEU A 131 17.67 9.93 -42.44
C LEU A 131 17.01 9.07 -43.53
N SER A 132 15.71 9.24 -43.74
CA SER A 132 14.97 8.55 -44.79
C SER A 132 15.50 8.88 -46.19
N ARG A 133 15.78 10.16 -46.48
CA ARG A 133 16.39 10.59 -47.74
C ARG A 133 17.79 10.03 -47.94
N LEU A 134 18.63 10.04 -46.90
CA LEU A 134 19.97 9.45 -46.96
C LEU A 134 19.91 7.96 -47.30
N LYS A 135 19.05 7.21 -46.60
CA LYS A 135 18.86 5.78 -46.86
C LYS A 135 18.36 5.53 -48.29
N ASN A 136 17.38 6.29 -48.75
CA ASN A 136 16.82 6.15 -50.09
C ASN A 136 17.85 6.50 -51.17
N LEU A 137 18.68 7.52 -50.95
CA LEU A 137 19.77 7.87 -51.85
C LEU A 137 20.76 6.71 -51.94
N LEU A 138 21.31 6.23 -50.82
CA LEU A 138 22.27 5.13 -50.81
C LEU A 138 21.72 3.84 -51.43
N ALA A 139 20.45 3.54 -51.18
CA ALA A 139 19.78 2.39 -51.78
C ALA A 139 19.53 2.52 -53.30
N GLY A 140 19.50 3.75 -53.83
CA GLY A 140 19.29 4.05 -55.24
C GLY A 140 20.59 4.32 -56.02
N LEU A 141 21.76 4.28 -55.37
CA LEU A 141 23.06 4.37 -56.01
C LEU A 141 23.44 3.03 -56.67
N ASP A 142 24.67 2.96 -57.17
CA ASP A 142 25.29 1.75 -57.70
C ASP A 142 25.47 0.65 -56.61
N PRO A 143 25.93 -0.57 -56.98
CA PRO A 143 26.12 -1.64 -56.00
C PRO A 143 26.99 -1.25 -54.79
N GLU A 144 27.91 -0.30 -54.95
CA GLU A 144 28.73 0.22 -53.87
C GLU A 144 27.91 1.00 -52.84
N GLY A 145 26.97 1.85 -53.28
CA GLY A 145 26.07 2.58 -52.38
C GLY A 145 25.15 1.67 -51.56
N ILE A 146 24.62 0.61 -52.18
CA ILE A 146 23.80 -0.40 -51.48
C ILE A 146 24.65 -1.13 -50.43
N ALA A 147 25.85 -1.55 -50.80
CA ALA A 147 26.78 -2.21 -49.88
C ALA A 147 27.17 -1.29 -48.71
N ALA A 148 27.36 0.02 -48.95
CA ALA A 148 27.63 1.00 -47.92
C ALA A 148 26.47 1.14 -46.92
N LEU A 149 25.22 1.15 -47.40
CA LEU A 149 24.03 1.20 -46.54
C LEU A 149 23.90 -0.04 -45.65
N GLU A 150 24.08 -1.23 -46.20
CA GLU A 150 24.02 -2.48 -45.42
C GLU A 150 25.18 -2.56 -44.40
N SER A 151 26.38 -2.13 -44.79
CA SER A 151 27.52 -2.02 -43.87
C SER A 151 27.26 -1.04 -42.73
N MET A 152 26.61 0.10 -43.01
CA MET A 152 26.22 1.08 -42.00
C MET A 152 25.20 0.49 -41.00
N LYS A 153 24.19 -0.24 -41.49
CA LYS A 153 23.21 -0.90 -40.62
C LYS A 153 23.85 -1.98 -39.76
N ALA A 154 24.71 -2.83 -40.34
CA ALA A 154 25.38 -3.91 -39.62
C ALA A 154 26.23 -3.39 -38.44
N ARG A 155 26.94 -2.25 -38.61
CA ARG A 155 27.63 -1.58 -37.50
C ARG A 155 26.66 -1.08 -36.43
N GLY A 156 25.51 -0.53 -36.83
CA GLY A 156 24.45 -0.13 -35.91
C GLY A 156 23.88 -1.31 -35.12
N ASP A 157 23.64 -2.44 -35.78
CA ASP A 157 23.10 -3.65 -35.16
C ASP A 157 24.03 -4.21 -34.08
N GLN A 158 25.36 -4.07 -34.24
CA GLN A 158 26.31 -4.43 -33.19
C GLN A 158 26.09 -3.63 -31.89
N TRP A 159 25.85 -2.32 -32.01
CA TRP A 159 25.56 -1.48 -30.83
C TRP A 159 24.22 -1.84 -30.19
N LEU A 160 23.20 -2.14 -30.99
CA LEU A 160 21.90 -2.60 -30.49
C LEU A 160 22.02 -3.94 -29.75
N GLN A 161 22.78 -4.89 -30.29
CA GLN A 161 23.05 -6.17 -29.63
C GLN A 161 23.80 -5.99 -28.30
N LEU A 162 24.78 -5.08 -28.24
CA LEU A 162 25.47 -4.76 -26.99
C LEU A 162 24.52 -4.18 -25.94
N ALA A 163 23.64 -3.27 -26.35
CA ALA A 163 22.63 -2.70 -25.46
C ALA A 163 21.67 -3.77 -24.93
N GLU A 164 21.07 -4.57 -25.81
CA GLU A 164 20.18 -5.68 -25.41
C GLU A 164 20.87 -6.67 -24.48
N ASN A 165 22.14 -7.01 -24.73
CA ASN A 165 22.88 -7.92 -23.89
C ASN A 165 23.27 -7.32 -22.54
N SER A 166 23.43 -5.99 -22.45
CA SER A 166 23.68 -5.28 -21.20
C SER A 166 22.44 -5.23 -20.29
N GLU A 167 21.24 -5.22 -20.88
CA GLU A 167 19.96 -5.21 -20.16
C GLU A 167 19.51 -6.60 -19.72
N LYS A 168 20.01 -7.66 -20.37
CA LYS A 168 19.70 -9.03 -19.97
C LYS A 168 20.30 -9.32 -18.59
N PRO A 169 19.48 -9.79 -17.62
CA PRO A 169 20.02 -10.21 -16.34
C PRO A 169 21.03 -11.34 -16.56
N ARG A 170 22.22 -11.23 -15.96
CA ARG A 170 23.31 -12.22 -16.12
C ARG A 170 22.88 -13.63 -15.73
N THR A 171 21.91 -13.76 -14.83
CA THR A 171 21.34 -15.02 -14.37
C THR A 171 19.84 -14.85 -14.16
N ARG A 172 19.05 -15.77 -14.70
CA ARG A 172 17.62 -15.89 -14.35
C ARG A 172 17.54 -16.37 -12.89
N GLN A 173 16.96 -15.56 -12.02
CA GLN A 173 16.69 -15.99 -10.64
C GLN A 173 15.49 -16.92 -10.62
N SER A 174 15.59 -18.03 -9.88
CA SER A 174 14.44 -18.88 -9.59
C SER A 174 13.46 -18.15 -8.68
N PRO A 175 12.15 -18.42 -8.80
CA PRO A 175 11.14 -17.89 -7.87
C PRO A 175 11.50 -18.26 -6.43
N TYR A 176 11.17 -17.38 -5.48
CA TYR A 176 11.39 -17.65 -4.07
C TYR A 176 10.44 -18.74 -3.57
N SER A 177 10.95 -19.70 -2.78
CA SER A 177 10.10 -20.71 -2.14
C SER A 177 9.27 -20.10 -1.01
N ARG A 178 8.08 -20.67 -0.77
CA ARG A 178 7.24 -20.28 0.37
C ARG A 178 8.02 -20.34 1.69
N PRO A 179 8.13 -19.25 2.46
CA PRO A 179 9.04 -19.20 3.60
C PRO A 179 8.47 -19.87 4.87
N GLN A 180 9.35 -20.54 5.61
CA GLN A 180 9.13 -21.02 6.98
C GLN A 180 10.37 -20.73 7.86
N PRO A 181 10.60 -19.46 8.24
CA PRO A 181 11.70 -19.08 9.13
C PRO A 181 11.53 -19.66 10.53
N SER A 182 12.61 -20.18 11.11
CA SER A 182 12.69 -20.69 12.48
C SER A 182 13.74 -19.90 13.26
N PRO A 183 13.32 -18.85 13.99
CA PRO A 183 14.22 -18.07 14.86
C PRO A 183 14.56 -18.84 16.15
N PRO A 184 15.66 -18.48 16.84
CA PRO A 184 16.03 -19.08 18.12
C PRO A 184 14.97 -18.80 19.18
N LEU A 185 14.83 -19.71 20.17
CA LEU A 185 13.78 -19.65 21.19
C LEU A 185 13.78 -18.33 21.99
N ILE A 186 14.96 -17.77 22.24
CA ILE A 186 15.12 -16.50 22.98
C ILE A 186 14.43 -15.31 22.28
N SER A 187 14.29 -15.37 20.96
CA SER A 187 13.68 -14.31 20.15
C SER A 187 12.19 -14.52 19.93
N ARG A 188 11.63 -15.66 20.34
CA ARG A 188 10.21 -15.97 20.14
C ARG A 188 9.35 -15.23 21.18
N PRO A 189 8.12 -14.82 20.83
CA PRO A 189 7.25 -14.12 21.77
C PRO A 189 6.92 -15.00 22.97
N LYS A 190 6.97 -14.43 24.18
CA LYS A 190 6.43 -15.02 25.42
C LYS A 190 5.05 -14.48 25.78
N LYS A 191 4.51 -13.60 24.95
CA LYS A 191 3.22 -12.94 25.15
C LYS A 191 2.55 -12.75 23.79
N ILE A 192 1.26 -13.05 23.70
CA ILE A 192 0.46 -12.78 22.51
C ILE A 192 -0.94 -12.29 22.92
N SER A 193 -1.57 -11.48 22.08
CA SER A 193 -2.99 -11.15 22.24
C SER A 193 -3.87 -12.28 21.71
N VAL A 194 -5.06 -12.43 22.28
CA VAL A 194 -6.09 -13.35 21.79
C VAL A 194 -6.41 -13.09 20.31
N THR A 195 -6.45 -11.82 19.89
CA THR A 195 -6.65 -11.44 18.48
C THR A 195 -5.52 -11.94 17.56
N ALA A 196 -4.28 -11.99 18.06
CA ALA A 196 -3.13 -12.48 17.31
C ALA A 196 -3.03 -14.02 17.30
N VAL A 197 -3.79 -14.75 18.12
CA VAL A 197 -3.89 -16.23 18.02
C VAL A 197 -4.46 -16.64 16.67
N ARG A 198 -5.47 -15.92 16.16
CA ARG A 198 -5.98 -16.10 14.80
C ARG A 198 -4.85 -16.02 13.79
N THR A 199 -4.06 -14.95 13.85
CA THR A 199 -2.90 -14.74 12.96
C THR A 199 -1.87 -15.86 13.11
N LEU A 200 -1.56 -16.31 14.32
CA LEU A 200 -0.64 -17.42 14.57
C LEU A 200 -1.15 -18.75 13.97
N ILE A 201 -2.48 -18.94 13.88
CA ILE A 201 -3.09 -20.10 13.22
C ILE A 201 -3.05 -19.93 11.70
N THR A 202 -3.47 -18.78 11.18
CA THR A 202 -3.69 -18.56 9.73
C THR A 202 -2.43 -18.19 8.96
N ASP A 203 -1.59 -17.33 9.52
CA ASP A 203 -0.36 -16.82 8.92
C ASP A 203 0.73 -16.55 9.99
N PRO A 204 1.37 -17.62 10.51
CA PRO A 204 2.46 -17.50 11.48
C PRO A 204 3.58 -16.54 11.05
N TYR A 205 3.87 -16.44 9.75
CA TYR A 205 4.92 -15.55 9.24
C TYR A 205 4.66 -14.08 9.59
N ALA A 206 3.40 -13.66 9.70
CA ALA A 206 3.04 -12.32 10.15
C ALA A 206 3.51 -12.05 11.59
N ILE A 207 3.40 -13.04 12.49
CA ILE A 207 3.91 -12.96 13.86
C ILE A 207 5.44 -12.87 13.85
N TYR A 208 6.10 -13.64 12.99
CA TYR A 208 7.55 -13.55 12.81
C TYR A 208 7.99 -12.16 12.36
N ALA A 209 7.36 -11.59 11.32
CA ALA A 209 7.71 -10.27 10.82
C ALA A 209 7.42 -9.15 11.83
N ARG A 210 6.24 -9.18 12.47
CA ARG A 210 5.76 -8.14 13.39
C ARG A 210 6.42 -8.20 14.76
N ASP A 211 6.44 -9.38 15.39
CA ASP A 211 6.79 -9.50 16.81
C ASP A 211 8.25 -9.90 17.02
N ILE A 212 8.84 -10.62 16.08
CA ILE A 212 10.24 -11.10 16.17
C ILE A 212 11.18 -10.14 15.43
N LEU A 213 10.93 -9.86 14.15
CA LEU A 213 11.73 -8.89 13.37
C LEU A 213 11.37 -7.43 13.66
N LYS A 214 10.23 -7.19 14.32
CA LYS A 214 9.76 -5.85 14.70
C LYS A 214 9.52 -4.92 13.51
N PHE A 215 9.19 -5.49 12.35
CA PHE A 215 8.79 -4.70 11.19
C PHE A 215 7.42 -4.09 11.42
N LYS A 216 7.32 -2.81 11.14
CA LYS A 216 6.07 -2.06 11.18
C LYS A 216 5.66 -1.73 9.75
N PRO A 217 4.39 -1.94 9.37
CA PRO A 217 3.90 -1.48 8.08
C PRO A 217 4.16 0.02 7.90
N VAL A 218 4.60 0.42 6.71
CA VAL A 218 4.85 1.83 6.40
C VAL A 218 3.52 2.57 6.34
N TYR A 219 3.43 3.70 7.07
CA TYR A 219 2.25 4.56 7.02
C TYR A 219 2.08 5.14 5.61
N ARG A 220 0.95 4.86 4.96
CA ARG A 220 0.64 5.41 3.63
C ARG A 220 0.13 6.85 3.79
N LEU A 221 0.78 7.80 3.09
CA LEU A 221 0.43 9.23 3.12
C LEU A 221 -0.99 9.52 2.63
N LYS A 222 -1.57 8.66 1.79
CA LYS A 222 -3.01 8.65 1.52
C LYS A 222 -3.66 7.78 2.59
N VAL A 223 -4.32 8.42 3.55
CA VAL A 223 -5.23 7.78 4.50
C VAL A 223 -6.42 7.26 3.71
N GLU A 224 -6.25 6.11 3.06
CA GLU A 224 -7.41 5.26 2.82
C GLU A 224 -8.01 4.97 4.20
N PRO A 225 -9.31 5.20 4.41
CA PRO A 225 -9.95 4.90 5.68
C PRO A 225 -9.73 3.43 5.97
N SER A 226 -8.84 3.15 6.91
CA SER A 226 -8.54 1.76 7.21
C SER A 226 -9.77 1.18 7.89
N TYR A 227 -10.17 -0.02 7.46
CA TYR A 227 -11.20 -0.79 8.16
C TYR A 227 -10.90 -0.90 9.67
N LEU A 228 -9.62 -0.84 10.04
CA LEU A 228 -9.16 -0.75 11.42
C LEU A 228 -9.63 0.52 12.13
N LEU A 229 -9.42 1.71 11.55
CA LEU A 229 -9.86 2.97 12.16
C LEU A 229 -11.39 2.99 12.32
N ARG A 230 -12.12 2.52 11.31
CA ARG A 230 -13.58 2.36 11.39
C ARG A 230 -13.97 1.47 12.57
N GLY A 231 -13.28 0.33 12.73
CA GLY A 231 -13.47 -0.59 13.85
C GLY A 231 -13.28 0.10 15.19
N ILE A 232 -12.11 0.71 15.40
CA ILE A 232 -11.79 1.43 16.64
C ILE A 232 -12.89 2.45 16.99
N LYS A 233 -13.30 3.26 16.01
CA LYS A 233 -14.33 4.29 16.23
C LYS A 233 -15.70 3.72 16.57
N LEU A 234 -16.10 2.64 15.91
CA LEU A 234 -17.38 2.00 16.20
C LEU A 234 -17.40 1.33 17.58
N HIS A 235 -16.28 0.76 18.05
CA HIS A 235 -16.18 0.28 19.44
C HIS A 235 -16.31 1.44 20.44
N THR A 236 -15.58 2.54 20.23
CA THR A 236 -15.68 3.73 21.09
C THR A 236 -17.10 4.30 21.15
N ILE A 237 -17.83 4.30 20.02
CA ILE A 237 -19.24 4.73 20.00
C ILE A 237 -20.10 3.82 20.88
N MET A 238 -19.96 2.50 20.74
CA MET A 238 -20.74 1.55 21.54
C MET A 238 -20.38 1.62 23.02
N GLU A 239 -19.10 1.78 23.35
CA GLU A 239 -18.61 2.01 24.72
C GLU A 239 -19.29 3.23 25.36
N GLN A 240 -19.23 4.39 24.68
CA GLN A 240 -19.84 5.63 25.18
C GLN A 240 -21.37 5.53 25.25
N PHE A 241 -21.99 4.88 24.26
CA PHE A 241 -23.44 4.71 24.23
C PHE A 241 -23.94 3.81 25.35
N MET A 242 -23.28 2.68 25.62
CA MET A 242 -23.67 1.76 26.70
C MET A 242 -23.58 2.39 28.08
N ALA A 243 -22.68 3.37 28.28
CA ALA A 243 -22.56 4.10 29.55
C ALA A 243 -23.75 5.04 29.85
N VAL A 244 -24.51 5.46 28.83
CA VAL A 244 -25.63 6.41 28.97
C VAL A 244 -26.99 5.83 28.55
N PHE A 245 -27.00 4.58 28.10
CA PHE A 245 -28.22 3.90 27.66
C PHE A 245 -29.15 3.62 28.84
N ASP A 246 -30.42 4.03 28.73
CA ASP A 246 -31.39 3.98 29.84
C ASP A 246 -32.73 3.34 29.42
N ASP A 247 -32.74 2.58 28.32
CA ASP A 247 -33.93 1.92 27.74
C ASP A 247 -35.15 2.85 27.57
N ASP A 248 -34.91 4.11 27.20
CA ASP A 248 -35.97 5.10 26.92
C ASP A 248 -36.67 4.78 25.57
N GLN A 249 -37.56 5.69 25.15
CA GLN A 249 -38.20 5.64 23.83
C GLN A 249 -37.16 5.52 22.72
N ASP A 250 -37.43 4.67 21.72
CA ASP A 250 -36.46 4.34 20.68
C ASP A 250 -35.89 5.57 19.97
N GLU A 251 -36.72 6.60 19.75
CA GLU A 251 -36.30 7.85 19.11
C GLU A 251 -35.24 8.58 19.96
N VAL A 252 -35.41 8.62 21.28
CA VAL A 252 -34.48 9.25 22.22
C VAL A 252 -33.14 8.52 22.25
N GLU A 253 -33.16 7.18 22.30
CA GLU A 253 -31.92 6.38 22.34
C GLU A 253 -31.17 6.40 21.02
N ILE A 254 -31.89 6.44 19.89
CA ILE A 254 -31.27 6.60 18.57
C ILE A 254 -30.62 7.98 18.44
N ASP A 255 -31.30 9.03 18.89
CA ASP A 255 -30.72 10.39 18.88
C ASP A 255 -29.45 10.47 19.74
N ARG A 256 -29.47 9.87 20.94
CA ARG A 256 -28.27 9.74 21.80
C ARG A 256 -27.13 9.01 21.12
N LEU A 257 -27.39 7.84 20.52
CA LEU A 257 -26.39 7.07 19.77
C LEU A 257 -25.79 7.91 18.63
N MET A 258 -26.63 8.64 17.89
CA MET A 258 -26.19 9.43 16.75
C MET A 258 -25.41 10.68 17.16
N ASP A 259 -25.75 11.32 18.28
CA ASP A 259 -24.98 12.45 18.82
C ASP A 259 -23.58 12.01 19.24
N ILE A 260 -23.46 10.88 19.96
CA ILE A 260 -22.18 10.25 20.30
C ILE A 260 -21.38 9.91 19.03
N ALA A 261 -22.04 9.32 18.03
CA ALA A 261 -21.40 8.97 16.78
C ALA A 261 -20.82 10.18 16.05
N ARG A 262 -21.55 11.30 15.99
CA ARG A 262 -21.07 12.54 15.36
C ARG A 262 -19.85 13.10 16.09
N GLU A 263 -19.83 13.04 17.42
CA GLU A 263 -18.68 13.49 18.20
C GLU A 263 -17.45 12.62 17.94
N VAL A 264 -17.59 11.29 18.08
CA VAL A 264 -16.47 10.33 17.92
C VAL A 264 -15.91 10.32 16.50
N LEU A 265 -16.77 10.51 15.50
CA LEU A 265 -16.40 10.58 14.09
C LEU A 265 -15.97 11.97 13.62
N SER A 266 -16.01 12.98 14.48
CA SER A 266 -15.42 14.28 14.15
C SER A 266 -13.89 14.24 14.22
N ASN A 267 -13.21 14.99 13.35
CA ASN A 267 -11.76 15.19 13.37
C ASN A 267 -10.93 13.88 13.34
N THR A 268 -11.40 12.84 12.65
CA THR A 268 -10.66 11.56 12.60
C THR A 268 -9.40 11.61 11.74
N GLY A 269 -9.17 12.74 11.06
CA GLY A 269 -8.12 12.89 10.05
C GLY A 269 -8.42 12.13 8.75
N THR A 270 -9.65 11.60 8.60
CA THR A 270 -10.13 11.02 7.36
C THR A 270 -10.84 12.07 6.49
N LEU A 271 -11.24 11.68 5.28
CA LEU A 271 -12.01 12.56 4.41
C LEU A 271 -13.44 12.71 4.95
N PRO A 272 -14.02 13.93 4.98
CA PRO A 272 -15.38 14.15 5.49
C PRO A 272 -16.45 13.24 4.86
N VAL A 273 -16.30 12.91 3.56
CA VAL A 273 -17.21 11.98 2.87
C VAL A 273 -17.22 10.57 3.46
N VAL A 274 -16.11 10.14 4.05
CA VAL A 274 -15.96 8.82 4.68
C VAL A 274 -16.65 8.81 6.03
N GLU A 275 -16.42 9.85 6.82
CA GLU A 275 -17.08 10.06 8.12
C GLU A 275 -18.60 10.04 7.94
N GLU A 276 -19.10 10.75 6.92
CA GLU A 276 -20.53 10.78 6.56
C GLU A 276 -21.06 9.40 6.15
N VAL A 277 -20.30 8.62 5.37
CA VAL A 277 -20.69 7.25 5.01
C VAL A 277 -20.80 6.35 6.25
N TRP A 278 -19.90 6.51 7.21
CA TRP A 278 -19.95 5.74 8.46
C TRP A 278 -21.14 6.15 9.34
N LEU A 279 -21.39 7.45 9.47
CA LEU A 279 -22.56 7.99 10.17
C LEU A 279 -23.86 7.49 9.55
N SER A 280 -24.03 7.64 8.23
CA SER A 280 -25.23 7.20 7.52
C SER A 280 -25.44 5.68 7.62
N THR A 281 -24.36 4.89 7.61
CA THR A 281 -24.47 3.43 7.81
C THR A 281 -24.96 3.10 9.23
N LEU A 282 -24.44 3.80 10.25
CA LEU A 282 -24.86 3.60 11.64
C LEU A 282 -26.31 4.03 11.84
N GLU A 283 -26.69 5.20 11.32
CA GLU A 283 -28.07 5.72 11.38
C GLU A 283 -29.07 4.74 10.76
N HIS A 284 -28.76 4.22 9.56
CA HIS A 284 -29.59 3.21 8.90
C HIS A 284 -29.82 1.97 9.76
N ASN A 285 -28.82 1.61 10.56
CA ASN A 285 -28.77 0.40 11.36
C ASN A 285 -29.20 0.59 12.82
N ALA A 286 -29.37 1.84 13.27
CA ALA A 286 -29.57 2.19 14.67
C ALA A 286 -30.80 1.50 15.30
N LYS A 287 -31.92 1.41 14.56
CA LYS A 287 -33.15 0.75 15.03
C LYS A 287 -32.95 -0.74 15.33
N GLU A 288 -32.27 -1.47 14.45
CA GLU A 288 -32.06 -2.90 14.66
C GLU A 288 -30.98 -3.16 15.71
N LEU A 289 -29.95 -2.29 15.80
CA LEU A 289 -28.98 -2.34 16.89
C LEU A 289 -29.65 -2.13 18.25
N LEU A 290 -30.49 -1.11 18.36
CA LEU A 290 -31.24 -0.83 19.58
C LEU A 290 -32.11 -2.03 19.99
N LYS A 291 -32.80 -2.65 19.03
CA LYS A 291 -33.60 -3.84 19.29
C LYS A 291 -32.77 -5.03 19.80
N ILE A 292 -31.56 -5.21 19.27
CA ILE A 292 -30.62 -6.22 19.78
C ILE A 292 -30.27 -5.89 21.24
N GLU A 293 -29.91 -4.63 21.53
CA GLU A 293 -29.53 -4.19 22.88
C GLU A 293 -30.67 -4.35 23.90
N LYS A 294 -31.88 -3.91 23.56
CA LYS A 294 -33.08 -4.11 24.41
C LYS A 294 -33.34 -5.60 24.66
N THR A 295 -33.14 -6.44 23.65
CA THR A 295 -33.31 -7.90 23.79
C THR A 295 -32.27 -8.49 24.75
N LEU A 296 -31.01 -8.05 24.69
CA LEU A 296 -29.97 -8.49 25.62
C LEU A 296 -30.29 -8.07 27.06
N ARG A 297 -30.76 -6.83 27.25
CA ARG A 297 -31.11 -6.28 28.57
C ARG A 297 -32.26 -6.97 29.30
N THR A 298 -33.09 -7.72 28.59
CA THR A 298 -34.10 -8.58 29.23
C THR A 298 -33.49 -9.66 30.13
N LYS A 299 -32.21 -9.99 29.95
CA LYS A 299 -31.51 -11.04 30.71
C LYS A 299 -30.28 -10.54 31.45
N THR A 300 -29.64 -9.48 30.98
CA THR A 300 -28.37 -9.03 31.50
C THR A 300 -28.29 -7.52 31.66
N GLU A 301 -27.36 -7.03 32.48
CA GLU A 301 -26.95 -5.62 32.46
C GLU A 301 -25.50 -5.52 32.03
N PRO A 302 -25.14 -4.58 31.13
CA PRO A 302 -23.75 -4.27 30.86
C PRO A 302 -23.09 -3.79 32.14
N GLU A 303 -22.05 -4.52 32.57
CA GLU A 303 -21.29 -4.16 33.77
C GLU A 303 -19.94 -3.58 33.39
N ILE A 304 -19.25 -4.22 32.44
CA ILE A 304 -17.84 -3.94 32.15
C ILE A 304 -17.63 -3.78 30.65
N MET A 305 -17.02 -2.67 30.25
CA MET A 305 -16.69 -2.35 28.85
C MET A 305 -15.18 -2.22 28.65
N GLU A 306 -14.68 -2.66 27.50
CA GLU A 306 -13.31 -2.47 27.02
C GLU A 306 -12.21 -2.90 28.04
N VAL A 307 -12.49 -3.93 28.83
CA VAL A 307 -11.63 -4.40 29.93
C VAL A 307 -10.42 -5.18 29.43
N LEU A 308 -9.26 -4.88 30.02
CA LEU A 308 -8.01 -5.57 29.77
C LEU A 308 -7.87 -6.76 30.72
N GLY A 309 -7.30 -7.85 30.20
CA GLY A 309 -7.02 -9.04 30.98
C GLY A 309 -5.78 -9.77 30.51
N GLU A 310 -5.09 -10.38 31.45
CA GLU A 310 -3.88 -11.16 31.22
C GLU A 310 -3.96 -12.50 31.98
N HIS A 311 -3.67 -13.60 31.28
CA HIS A 311 -3.55 -14.92 31.89
C HIS A 311 -2.13 -15.46 31.69
N TYR A 312 -1.43 -15.70 32.79
CA TYR A 312 -0.10 -16.29 32.79
C TYR A 312 -0.17 -17.81 32.96
N PHE A 313 0.40 -18.54 32.01
CA PHE A 313 0.52 -19.99 32.03
C PHE A 313 1.86 -20.36 32.69
N GLU A 314 1.85 -20.65 33.99
CA GLU A 314 3.07 -21.00 34.75
C GLU A 314 3.84 -22.17 34.13
N ASN A 315 3.12 -23.18 33.65
CA ASN A 315 3.69 -24.37 33.02
C ASN A 315 4.34 -24.11 31.65
N LEU A 316 4.02 -22.98 31.02
CA LEU A 316 4.52 -22.62 29.68
C LEU A 316 5.46 -21.41 29.71
N ASP A 317 5.57 -20.67 30.82
CA ASP A 317 6.23 -19.35 30.86
C ASP A 317 5.73 -18.44 29.72
N PHE A 318 4.41 -18.34 29.61
CA PHE A 318 3.74 -17.66 28.50
C PHE A 318 2.53 -16.87 28.98
N THR A 319 2.30 -15.69 28.40
CA THR A 319 1.17 -14.81 28.74
C THR A 319 0.21 -14.67 27.57
N LEU A 320 -1.08 -14.94 27.80
CA LEU A 320 -2.15 -14.61 26.87
C LEU A 320 -2.84 -13.33 27.35
N THR A 321 -3.05 -12.39 26.45
CA THR A 321 -3.68 -11.10 26.77
C THR A 321 -4.91 -10.86 25.93
N ALA A 322 -5.89 -10.16 26.50
CA ALA A 322 -7.12 -9.83 25.81
C ALA A 322 -7.58 -8.43 26.19
N LYS A 323 -8.27 -7.79 25.25
CA LYS A 323 -9.20 -6.72 25.53
C LYS A 323 -10.59 -7.28 25.21
N CYS A 324 -11.46 -7.35 26.20
CA CYS A 324 -12.85 -7.79 26.00
C CYS A 324 -13.70 -6.54 25.80
N ASP A 325 -14.49 -6.49 24.73
CA ASP A 325 -15.25 -5.28 24.40
C ASP A 325 -16.37 -5.03 25.40
N ARG A 326 -17.07 -6.11 25.81
CA ARG A 326 -18.21 -6.02 26.72
C ARG A 326 -18.47 -7.31 27.48
N ILE A 327 -18.72 -7.18 28.78
CA ILE A 327 -19.11 -8.25 29.68
C ILE A 327 -20.36 -7.78 30.44
N ASP A 328 -21.43 -8.56 30.32
CA ASP A 328 -22.69 -8.31 31.02
C ASP A 328 -22.89 -9.33 32.13
N VAL A 329 -23.50 -8.89 33.23
CA VAL A 329 -23.95 -9.77 34.33
C VAL A 329 -25.37 -10.22 34.08
N GLU A 330 -25.61 -11.51 34.25
CA GLU A 330 -26.96 -12.07 34.21
C GLU A 330 -27.75 -11.69 35.47
N HIS A 331 -29.01 -11.26 35.30
CA HIS A 331 -29.85 -10.80 36.42
C HIS A 331 -29.97 -11.85 37.52
N GLU A 332 -30.16 -13.12 37.13
CA GLU A 332 -30.18 -14.26 38.05
C GLU A 332 -29.65 -15.54 37.36
N PRO A 333 -28.56 -16.18 37.85
CA PRO A 333 -27.72 -15.79 38.99
C PRO A 333 -26.63 -14.77 38.63
N ALA A 334 -26.28 -13.89 39.57
CA ALA A 334 -25.28 -12.82 39.38
C ALA A 334 -23.84 -13.30 39.12
N ASP A 335 -23.55 -14.59 39.30
CA ASP A 335 -22.24 -15.20 39.03
C ASP A 335 -22.13 -15.77 37.59
N CYS A 336 -23.08 -15.41 36.72
CA CYS A 336 -23.10 -15.75 35.31
C CYS A 336 -22.85 -14.50 34.44
N TRP A 337 -21.98 -14.66 33.44
CA TRP A 337 -21.61 -13.57 32.55
C TRP A 337 -21.89 -13.88 31.08
N HIS A 338 -22.24 -12.82 30.34
CA HIS A 338 -22.35 -12.84 28.90
C HIS A 338 -21.23 -12.01 28.27
N LEU A 339 -20.48 -12.62 27.34
CA LEU A 339 -19.40 -11.94 26.63
C LEU A 339 -19.85 -11.51 25.24
N PHE A 340 -19.60 -10.26 24.90
CA PHE A 340 -19.90 -9.72 23.59
C PHE A 340 -18.65 -9.11 22.95
N ASP A 341 -18.44 -9.43 21.66
CA ASP A 341 -17.42 -8.79 20.82
C ASP A 341 -18.08 -8.07 19.65
N TYR A 342 -17.74 -6.80 19.49
CA TYR A 342 -18.28 -5.94 18.45
C TYR A 342 -17.55 -6.15 17.13
N LYS A 343 -18.29 -6.30 16.03
CA LYS A 343 -17.74 -6.44 14.68
C LYS A 343 -18.25 -5.33 13.76
N SER A 344 -17.32 -4.45 13.35
CA SER A 344 -17.55 -3.41 12.33
C SER A 344 -17.68 -3.98 10.90
N GLY A 345 -17.26 -5.23 10.69
CA GLY A 345 -17.32 -5.94 9.42
C GLY A 345 -18.35 -7.08 9.43
N ALA A 346 -18.15 -8.07 8.58
CA ALA A 346 -18.93 -9.30 8.63
C ALA A 346 -18.55 -10.12 9.87
N ILE A 347 -19.54 -10.64 10.60
CA ILE A 347 -19.29 -11.56 11.71
C ILE A 347 -18.70 -12.88 11.16
N PRO A 348 -17.67 -13.45 11.81
CA PRO A 348 -17.14 -14.74 11.43
C PRO A 348 -18.18 -15.86 11.36
N SER A 349 -18.16 -16.63 10.28
CA SER A 349 -19.04 -17.81 10.14
C SER A 349 -18.67 -18.92 11.13
N THR A 350 -19.60 -19.83 11.42
CA THR A 350 -19.35 -20.99 12.30
C THR A 350 -18.12 -21.79 11.88
N LYS A 351 -17.87 -21.94 10.57
CA LYS A 351 -16.66 -22.60 10.05
C LYS A 351 -15.38 -21.86 10.44
N GLN A 352 -15.38 -20.53 10.35
CA GLN A 352 -14.22 -19.70 10.71
C GLN A 352 -13.95 -19.75 12.21
N ILE A 353 -15.00 -19.69 13.04
CA ILE A 353 -14.92 -19.85 14.50
C ILE A 353 -14.31 -21.21 14.87
N VAL A 354 -14.77 -22.28 14.24
CA VAL A 354 -14.23 -23.63 14.50
C VAL A 354 -12.78 -23.75 14.05
N LEU A 355 -12.38 -23.14 12.93
CA LEU A 355 -11.04 -23.30 12.37
C LEU A 355 -9.99 -22.37 12.98
N TYR A 356 -10.27 -21.06 13.11
CA TYR A 356 -9.23 -20.07 13.43
C TYR A 356 -9.68 -18.82 14.20
N GLU A 357 -10.98 -18.50 14.30
CA GLU A 357 -11.45 -17.33 15.06
C GLU A 357 -11.67 -17.70 16.53
N LYS A 358 -10.56 -17.73 17.29
CA LYS A 358 -10.50 -18.21 18.68
C LYS A 358 -10.67 -17.11 19.72
N GLN A 359 -11.16 -15.93 19.31
CA GLN A 359 -11.22 -14.77 20.19
C GLN A 359 -12.18 -14.97 21.36
N ILE A 360 -13.47 -15.14 21.07
CA ILE A 360 -14.50 -15.39 22.08
C ILE A 360 -14.20 -16.64 22.93
N PRO A 361 -13.89 -17.83 22.35
CA PRO A 361 -13.62 -19.02 23.16
C PRO A 361 -12.50 -18.83 24.20
N LEU A 362 -11.41 -18.15 23.82
CA LEU A 362 -10.30 -17.91 24.73
C LEU A 362 -10.64 -16.84 25.77
N GLN A 363 -11.31 -15.75 25.38
CA GLN A 363 -11.76 -14.71 26.32
C GLN A 363 -12.73 -15.25 27.37
N ALA A 364 -13.63 -16.15 26.99
CA ALA A 364 -14.56 -16.77 27.92
C ALA A 364 -13.83 -17.56 29.02
N ILE A 365 -12.86 -18.42 28.65
CA ILE A 365 -12.07 -19.15 29.64
C ILE A 365 -11.15 -18.23 30.45
N MET A 366 -10.64 -17.13 29.86
CA MET A 366 -9.91 -16.10 30.60
C MET A 366 -10.78 -15.45 31.68
N ALA A 367 -12.04 -15.11 31.37
CA ALA A 367 -12.97 -14.54 32.33
C ALA A 367 -13.26 -15.51 33.47
N GLU A 368 -13.56 -16.78 33.18
CA GLU A 368 -13.79 -17.83 34.19
C GLU A 368 -12.58 -18.06 35.10
N LYS A 369 -11.37 -17.74 34.61
CA LYS A 369 -10.11 -17.82 35.37
C LYS A 369 -9.76 -16.54 36.13
N GLY A 370 -10.63 -15.52 36.12
CA GLY A 370 -10.38 -14.25 36.80
C GLY A 370 -9.22 -13.47 36.18
N ALA A 371 -9.02 -13.56 34.86
CA ALA A 371 -7.92 -12.89 34.17
C ALA A 371 -8.17 -11.41 33.86
N PHE A 372 -9.37 -10.88 34.13
CA PHE A 372 -9.73 -9.48 33.90
C PHE A 372 -9.83 -8.76 35.25
N ASP A 373 -9.27 -7.55 35.34
CA ASP A 373 -8.98 -6.84 36.60
C ASP A 373 -10.22 -6.52 37.48
N GLU A 374 -11.44 -6.66 36.92
CA GLU A 374 -12.72 -6.33 37.57
C GLU A 374 -13.63 -7.54 37.82
N ILE A 375 -13.20 -8.74 37.36
CA ILE A 375 -14.05 -9.94 37.35
C ILE A 375 -13.56 -10.95 38.37
N VAL A 376 -14.38 -11.21 39.40
CA VAL A 376 -14.02 -12.10 40.51
C VAL A 376 -14.84 -13.39 40.47
N GLY A 377 -14.44 -14.33 39.61
CA GLY A 377 -14.97 -15.70 39.59
C GLY A 377 -16.45 -15.83 39.16
N GLY A 378 -16.75 -16.82 38.34
CA GLY A 378 -18.07 -16.96 37.71
C GLY A 378 -17.99 -17.82 36.46
N THR A 379 -19.12 -18.00 35.79
CA THR A 379 -19.22 -18.83 34.56
C THR A 379 -19.69 -17.98 33.40
N VAL A 380 -19.05 -18.16 32.23
CA VAL A 380 -19.55 -17.56 31.00
C VAL A 380 -20.65 -18.47 30.44
N SER A 381 -21.90 -18.06 30.65
CA SER A 381 -23.09 -18.81 30.21
C SER A 381 -23.41 -18.55 28.74
N ARG A 382 -23.05 -17.37 28.22
CA ARG A 382 -23.27 -16.97 26.82
C ARG A 382 -22.10 -16.19 26.26
N ALA A 383 -21.80 -16.41 24.99
CA ALA A 383 -20.89 -15.54 24.26
C ALA A 383 -21.35 -15.34 22.82
N ALA A 384 -21.24 -14.10 22.32
CA ALA A 384 -21.74 -13.77 20.99
C ALA A 384 -20.97 -12.63 20.33
N TYR A 385 -21.01 -12.60 19.00
CA TYR A 385 -20.60 -11.44 18.23
C TYR A 385 -21.80 -10.52 17.98
N ILE A 386 -21.59 -9.20 18.08
CA ILE A 386 -22.57 -8.17 17.73
C ILE A 386 -22.06 -7.42 16.49
N GLY A 387 -22.76 -7.57 15.37
CA GLY A 387 -22.45 -6.86 14.13
C GLY A 387 -22.98 -5.43 14.20
N ILE A 388 -22.09 -4.44 14.12
CA ILE A 388 -22.44 -3.00 14.18
C ILE A 388 -22.21 -2.27 12.86
N GLY A 389 -21.59 -2.95 11.89
CA GLY A 389 -21.20 -2.39 10.61
C GLY A 389 -22.31 -2.40 9.56
N ARG A 390 -22.16 -3.28 8.56
CA ARG A 390 -23.06 -3.33 7.39
C ARG A 390 -24.42 -3.98 7.69
N LYS A 391 -24.46 -4.89 8.65
CA LYS A 391 -25.65 -5.68 8.97
C LYS A 391 -25.69 -5.89 10.48
N PRO A 392 -26.67 -5.30 11.17
CA PRO A 392 -26.98 -5.63 12.55
C PRO A 392 -27.35 -7.10 12.67
N GLU A 393 -26.58 -7.84 13.44
CA GLU A 393 -26.89 -9.22 13.78
C GLU A 393 -26.21 -9.62 15.08
N LEU A 394 -26.91 -10.42 15.87
CA LEU A 394 -26.34 -11.13 17.02
C LEU A 394 -26.05 -12.56 16.59
N ARG A 395 -24.81 -13.02 16.77
CA ARG A 395 -24.43 -14.40 16.47
C ARG A 395 -23.81 -15.06 17.68
N GLU A 396 -24.54 -16.00 18.24
CA GLU A 396 -24.05 -16.81 19.36
C GLU A 396 -22.92 -17.74 18.92
N VAL A 397 -21.98 -17.92 19.85
CA VAL A 397 -20.91 -18.89 19.74
C VAL A 397 -21.23 -20.05 20.69
N GLU A 398 -21.63 -21.18 20.12
CA GLU A 398 -21.97 -22.37 20.89
C GLU A 398 -20.73 -22.91 21.64
N ARG A 399 -20.78 -22.93 22.98
CA ARG A 399 -19.74 -23.57 23.80
C ARG A 399 -19.82 -25.09 23.70
N TRP A 400 -21.02 -25.66 23.78
CA TRP A 400 -21.22 -27.11 23.70
C TRP A 400 -21.59 -27.52 22.28
N ASN A 401 -20.83 -28.44 21.69
CA ASN A 401 -21.20 -29.00 20.39
C ASN A 401 -22.31 -30.07 20.54
N LYS A 402 -22.77 -30.59 19.40
CA LYS A 402 -23.82 -31.64 19.34
C LYS A 402 -23.49 -32.93 20.10
N SER A 403 -22.22 -33.16 20.42
CA SER A 403 -21.74 -34.32 21.19
C SER A 403 -21.57 -34.02 22.67
N GLY A 404 -21.89 -32.79 23.13
CA GLY A 404 -21.75 -32.35 24.51
C GLY A 404 -20.32 -31.94 24.91
N GLU A 405 -19.38 -31.85 23.96
CA GLU A 405 -18.02 -31.40 24.22
C GLU A 405 -17.97 -29.88 24.42
N ASP A 406 -17.28 -29.43 25.47
CA ASP A 406 -16.94 -28.02 25.69
C ASP A 406 -15.85 -27.58 24.70
N THR A 407 -16.30 -26.90 23.65
CA THR A 407 -15.42 -26.41 22.57
C THR A 407 -14.52 -25.27 23.02
N PHE A 408 -14.90 -24.52 24.07
CA PHE A 408 -14.10 -23.41 24.58
C PHE A 408 -12.90 -23.95 25.34
N MET A 409 -13.12 -24.93 26.23
CA MET A 409 -12.04 -25.63 26.91
C MET A 409 -11.16 -26.42 25.94
N ARG A 410 -11.73 -27.00 24.88
CA ARG A 410 -10.94 -27.63 23.82
C ARG A 410 -10.02 -26.61 23.12
N ASP A 411 -10.53 -25.44 22.75
CA ASP A 411 -9.74 -24.41 22.08
C ASP A 411 -8.68 -23.80 23.03
N TRP A 412 -8.99 -23.69 24.32
CA TRP A 412 -8.03 -23.34 25.38
C TRP A 412 -6.86 -24.33 25.47
N ASN A 413 -7.16 -25.63 25.49
CA ASN A 413 -6.14 -26.67 25.51
C ASN A 413 -5.30 -26.69 24.22
N LYS A 414 -5.95 -26.55 23.06
CA LYS A 414 -5.25 -26.45 21.77
C LYS A 414 -4.37 -25.21 21.66
N PHE A 415 -4.73 -24.11 22.31
CA PHE A 415 -3.86 -22.94 22.39
C PHE A 415 -2.58 -23.25 23.18
N GLN A 416 -2.69 -23.94 24.31
CA GLN A 416 -1.50 -24.40 25.06
C GLN A 416 -0.63 -25.33 24.20
N ASP A 417 -1.23 -26.29 23.48
CA ASP A 417 -0.49 -27.15 22.54
C ASP A 417 0.21 -26.34 21.43
N LEU A 418 -0.44 -25.28 20.95
CA LEU A 418 0.12 -24.38 19.95
C LEU A 418 1.32 -23.61 20.50
N VAL A 419 1.26 -23.14 21.75
CA VAL A 419 2.40 -22.50 22.42
C VAL A 419 3.56 -23.48 22.55
N VAL A 420 3.30 -24.71 23.02
CA VAL A 420 4.32 -25.77 23.11
C VAL A 420 4.95 -26.06 21.74
N LEU A 421 4.13 -26.11 20.69
CA LEU A 421 4.61 -26.31 19.31
C LEU A 421 5.59 -25.21 18.88
N TYR A 422 5.32 -23.94 19.19
CA TYR A 422 6.22 -22.82 18.90
C TYR A 422 7.33 -22.61 19.93
N GLN A 423 7.38 -23.39 21.01
CA GLN A 423 8.55 -23.49 21.88
C GLN A 423 9.55 -24.55 21.40
N ASN A 424 9.24 -25.27 20.31
CA ASN A 424 10.17 -26.20 19.68
C ASN A 424 11.05 -25.49 18.62
N PRO A 425 12.40 -25.55 18.71
CA PRO A 425 13.30 -24.90 17.75
C PRO A 425 13.19 -25.43 16.31
N THR A 426 12.57 -26.61 16.09
CA THR A 426 12.31 -27.14 14.75
C THR A 426 10.97 -26.70 14.15
N THR A 427 10.14 -25.97 14.91
CA THR A 427 8.93 -25.34 14.38
C THR A 427 9.28 -23.96 13.85
N GLY A 428 9.12 -23.75 12.55
CA GLY A 428 9.20 -22.44 11.90
C GLY A 428 7.83 -21.81 11.64
N TYR A 429 7.84 -20.51 11.39
CA TYR A 429 6.66 -19.67 11.14
C TYR A 429 6.30 -19.67 9.65
N ILE A 430 5.44 -20.61 9.25
CA ILE A 430 5.00 -20.79 7.86
C ILE A 430 4.22 -19.56 7.37
N SER A 431 4.51 -19.09 6.16
CA SER A 431 3.71 -18.06 5.49
C SER A 431 2.37 -18.60 4.99
N ARG A 432 1.28 -17.89 5.28
CA ARG A 432 -0.09 -18.15 4.79
C ARG A 432 -0.58 -19.59 5.01
N ARG A 433 -0.36 -20.17 6.20
CA ARG A 433 -0.70 -21.58 6.52
C ARG A 433 -2.12 -21.99 6.09
N TYR A 434 -3.11 -21.13 6.30
CA TYR A 434 -4.46 -21.31 5.76
C TYR A 434 -4.66 -20.36 4.58
N GLY A 435 -4.09 -20.70 3.42
CA GLY A 435 -4.26 -19.96 2.17
C GLY A 435 -5.48 -20.43 1.37
N GLY A 436 -5.98 -19.57 0.46
CA GLY A 436 -7.13 -19.86 -0.40
C GLY A 436 -7.94 -18.63 -0.83
N VAL A 437 -8.85 -18.82 -1.80
CA VAL A 437 -9.70 -17.74 -2.35
C VAL A 437 -10.43 -17.00 -1.24
N GLY A 438 -10.18 -15.69 -1.11
CA GLY A 438 -10.80 -14.82 -0.11
C GLY A 438 -10.00 -14.62 1.18
N THR A 439 -8.80 -15.20 1.32
CA THR A 439 -7.87 -14.78 2.37
C THR A 439 -7.38 -13.36 2.09
N GLN A 440 -7.56 -12.47 3.07
CA GLN A 440 -7.11 -11.09 2.95
C GLN A 440 -5.59 -11.04 2.76
N SER A 441 -5.14 -10.12 1.91
CA SER A 441 -3.72 -9.81 1.81
C SER A 441 -3.23 -9.30 3.16
N ASN A 442 -2.03 -9.72 3.53
CA ASN A 442 -1.34 -9.29 4.74
C ASN A 442 -0.27 -8.26 4.39
N ASP A 443 0.01 -7.32 5.30
CA ASP A 443 1.06 -6.30 5.16
C ASP A 443 2.45 -6.90 4.88
N TYR A 444 2.66 -8.17 5.21
CA TYR A 444 3.95 -8.87 5.06
C TYR A 444 4.02 -9.80 3.84
N ASP A 445 2.97 -9.89 3.00
CA ASP A 445 2.97 -10.74 1.80
C ASP A 445 4.14 -10.42 0.87
N HIS A 446 4.49 -9.12 0.74
CA HIS A 446 5.62 -8.69 -0.07
C HIS A 446 6.98 -9.16 0.49
N LEU A 447 7.12 -9.25 1.83
CA LEU A 447 8.34 -9.74 2.47
C LEU A 447 8.46 -11.25 2.29
N ALA A 448 7.32 -11.94 2.33
CA ALA A 448 7.27 -13.36 2.03
C ALA A 448 7.45 -13.66 0.52
N ARG A 449 7.51 -12.63 -0.35
CA ARG A 449 7.53 -12.75 -1.82
C ARG A 449 6.34 -13.52 -2.38
N TYR A 450 5.18 -13.38 -1.77
CA TYR A 450 3.94 -13.96 -2.27
C TYR A 450 3.64 -13.42 -3.68
N GLY A 451 3.24 -14.31 -4.60
CA GLY A 451 3.19 -14.05 -6.04
C GLY A 451 4.34 -14.68 -6.82
N GLU A 452 5.44 -15.06 -6.14
CA GLU A 452 6.46 -15.96 -6.69
C GLU A 452 6.23 -17.43 -6.33
N TRP A 453 5.30 -17.69 -5.40
CA TRP A 453 4.85 -19.00 -4.94
C TRP A 453 3.35 -18.95 -4.63
N GLU A 454 2.71 -20.12 -4.55
CA GLU A 454 1.28 -20.29 -4.30
C GLU A 454 0.99 -20.97 -2.94
N ASP A 455 -0.25 -20.83 -2.44
CA ASP A 455 -0.64 -21.37 -1.12
C ASP A 455 -0.53 -22.91 -1.01
N THR A 456 -0.41 -23.61 -2.13
CA THR A 456 -0.19 -25.06 -2.22
C THR A 456 1.28 -25.46 -2.23
N ASP A 457 2.20 -24.52 -2.40
CA ASP A 457 3.63 -24.81 -2.44
C ASP A 457 4.13 -25.26 -1.06
N GLU A 458 5.02 -26.26 -1.09
CA GLU A 458 5.68 -26.78 0.11
C GLU A 458 6.55 -25.69 0.75
N PRO A 459 6.36 -25.39 2.05
CA PRO A 459 7.15 -24.38 2.72
C PRO A 459 8.61 -24.85 2.91
N LEU A 460 9.54 -23.94 2.70
CA LEU A 460 10.97 -24.17 2.92
C LEU A 460 11.35 -23.74 4.34
N PHE A 461 11.65 -24.73 5.18
CA PHE A 461 12.18 -24.51 6.53
C PHE A 461 13.56 -23.85 6.46
N GLN A 462 13.73 -22.73 7.19
CA GLN A 462 14.97 -21.97 7.23
C GLN A 462 15.29 -21.59 8.67
N ARG A 463 16.43 -22.03 9.22
CA ARG A 463 16.93 -21.46 10.48
C ARG A 463 17.43 -20.04 10.24
N VAL A 464 17.07 -19.12 11.14
CA VAL A 464 17.40 -17.69 11.02
C VAL A 464 17.84 -17.15 12.38
N GLY A 465 18.71 -16.14 12.40
CA GLY A 465 19.08 -15.45 13.64
C GLY A 465 20.03 -16.22 14.57
N ASP A 466 20.74 -17.23 14.07
CA ASP A 466 21.80 -17.97 14.80
C ASP A 466 23.15 -17.21 14.85
N GLY A 467 23.16 -15.91 14.55
CA GLY A 467 24.37 -15.08 14.36
C GLY A 467 24.68 -14.14 15.49
#